data_AF-A0A1F8V0E2-F1
#
_entry.id   AF-A0A1F8V0E2-F1
#
_cell.length_a   1.000
_cell.length_b   1.000
_cell.length_c   1.000
_cell.angle_alpha   90.00
_cell.angle_beta   90.00
_cell.angle_gamma   90.00
#
_symmetry.space_group_name_H-M   'P 1'
#
loop_
_entity.id
_entity.type
_entity.pdbx_description
1 polymer ?
#
loop_
_entity_poly.entity_id
_entity_poly.type
_entity_poly.pdbx_seq_one_letter_code
_entity_poly.pdbx_strand_id
1 'polypeptide(L)'
;MKSPRLQQALFVTLLSSCILTSYAWDEYLNIYNNSNEPLNYSASPVKSSGITPNHAVVIPPYSKLNVKVKDGTLSFFERWQSKGVISLSSEHGGTVTVNYHGWANYHSLELKNKTKNSNANVQLFTDSRKMCDGPINCIIVSPNMDWVKQTLQLQNAMNRYEPLNNQQQVSTHNSYISSAYGKTYGIDPNQKIKISEQLEAGVTALEIDLHYAITRDDILLCHGHPRFGLPAPAIGCAPWDDKLSEGLQEISRWMEQKLKTNSNLFITLYLDASLAGHVKMADSIFQRELGQYIFSRQDLANYLQKQGLSPSSALPADRLTQQDILAVQKHILIVTKGREFENSRFVFDRTTSGIDFPYDRGVSAVDDATFGAHIFNKDVNHTSLWRLYEDQTAISDQDRYVNVFNIAKIMPWRVNWISMDKLTSNDSRLASLVWSWDIDFPLATSNNNAKPYAVLVKDRQRLQNGIDVATQPVSVLCHDETQAIKEGWVVTRATHLNTSDLVNSAEQMCQQNFGPSFRFAAPVNSYSMAPAVQAAANADRVLVNNIYEDGQWVVNQKRGLTLVK
;
A
#
# COMPACT_ATOMS: atom_id res chain seq x y z
N MET A 1 41.63 -65.78 15.68
CA MET A 1 42.02 -65.86 14.25
C MET A 1 41.99 -64.46 13.65
N LYS A 2 43.00 -64.09 12.86
CA LYS A 2 43.16 -62.83 12.08
C LYS A 2 42.55 -61.53 12.67
N SER A 3 43.37 -60.82 13.44
CA SER A 3 43.50 -59.34 13.34
C SER A 3 44.59 -59.01 12.29
N PRO A 4 45.14 -57.79 12.16
CA PRO A 4 44.66 -56.43 12.52
C PRO A 4 44.62 -55.51 11.26
N ARG A 5 44.31 -54.22 11.30
CA ARG A 5 45.16 -53.04 11.65
C ARG A 5 44.35 -51.77 11.27
N LEU A 6 44.50 -50.56 11.83
CA LEU A 6 45.24 -49.96 12.97
C LEU A 6 44.41 -48.70 13.39
N GLN A 7 44.32 -48.28 14.66
CA GLN A 7 45.09 -47.18 15.33
C GLN A 7 45.28 -45.89 14.47
N GLN A 8 45.28 -44.63 14.95
CA GLN A 8 45.13 -43.93 16.25
C GLN A 8 45.06 -42.39 15.93
N ALA A 9 44.71 -41.38 16.75
CA ALA A 9 44.16 -41.22 18.11
C ALA A 9 43.65 -39.74 18.28
N LEU A 10 43.52 -39.25 19.52
CA LEU A 10 43.16 -37.88 20.00
C LEU A 10 41.67 -37.50 19.84
N PHE A 11 40.83 -37.34 20.88
CA PHE A 11 40.94 -36.58 22.15
C PHE A 11 41.24 -35.09 21.98
N VAL A 12 40.25 -34.23 22.24
CA VAL A 12 40.16 -33.41 23.48
C VAL A 12 38.69 -33.00 23.71
N THR A 13 38.24 -33.12 24.96
CA THR A 13 36.94 -32.64 25.46
C THR A 13 37.06 -31.17 25.87
N LEU A 14 36.05 -30.33 25.59
CA LEU A 14 35.82 -29.12 26.37
C LEU A 14 34.33 -28.74 26.43
N LEU A 15 33.74 -29.00 27.60
CA LEU A 15 32.46 -28.43 28.03
C LEU A 15 32.71 -27.01 28.57
N SER A 16 31.96 -26.01 28.10
CA SER A 16 31.52 -24.89 28.95
C SER A 16 30.43 -24.03 28.28
N SER A 17 29.20 -24.25 28.72
CA SER A 17 28.16 -23.23 28.98
C SER A 17 28.40 -21.76 28.58
N CYS A 18 27.53 -21.23 27.71
CA CYS A 18 26.82 -19.94 27.85
C CYS A 18 25.54 -20.05 26.98
N ILE A 19 24.36 -20.17 27.58
CA ILE A 19 23.46 -19.07 27.98
C ILE A 19 22.94 -18.28 26.76
N LEU A 20 21.64 -18.46 26.51
CA LEU A 20 20.67 -17.50 25.97
C LEU A 20 21.23 -16.26 25.25
N THR A 21 21.10 -16.21 23.92
CA THR A 21 20.52 -15.06 23.21
C THR A 21 20.00 -15.48 21.83
N SER A 22 18.68 -15.60 21.69
CA SER A 22 18.01 -15.64 20.39
C SER A 22 17.88 -14.21 19.86
N TYR A 23 18.92 -13.70 19.20
CA TYR A 23 18.81 -12.42 18.48
C TYR A 23 18.05 -12.62 17.16
N ALA A 24 17.06 -11.77 16.93
CA ALA A 24 16.26 -11.73 15.70
C ALA A 24 17.13 -11.33 14.49
N TRP A 25 16.82 -11.88 13.31
CA TRP A 25 17.56 -11.63 12.07
C TRP A 25 16.66 -11.44 10.83
N ASP A 26 15.43 -10.94 11.03
CA ASP A 26 14.44 -10.71 9.95
C ASP A 26 14.56 -9.34 9.25
N GLU A 27 15.50 -8.48 9.63
CA GLU A 27 15.40 -7.03 9.37
C GLU A 27 16.04 -6.51 8.05
N TYR A 28 16.75 -7.32 7.26
CA TYR A 28 17.66 -6.76 6.24
C TYR A 28 17.64 -7.31 4.81
N LEU A 29 16.93 -8.39 4.49
CA LEU A 29 16.64 -8.75 3.10
C LEU A 29 15.51 -9.80 2.98
N ASN A 30 14.30 -9.37 2.60
CA ASN A 30 13.24 -10.30 2.21
C ASN A 30 13.29 -10.54 0.70
N ILE A 31 13.38 -11.82 0.32
CA ILE A 31 13.44 -12.29 -1.07
C ILE A 31 12.11 -12.99 -1.37
N TYR A 32 11.29 -12.35 -2.21
CA TYR A 32 10.04 -12.89 -2.71
C TYR A 32 10.21 -13.39 -4.15
N ASN A 33 9.50 -14.47 -4.49
CA ASN A 33 9.29 -14.94 -5.86
C ASN A 33 7.89 -14.51 -6.35
N ASN A 34 7.51 -14.92 -7.56
CA ASN A 34 6.19 -14.64 -8.13
C ASN A 34 5.01 -15.29 -7.36
N SER A 35 5.25 -16.14 -6.33
CA SER A 35 4.22 -16.72 -5.47
C SER A 35 4.13 -16.08 -4.07
N ASN A 36 4.81 -14.95 -3.84
CA ASN A 36 4.87 -14.21 -2.56
C ASN A 36 5.32 -15.03 -1.33
N GLU A 37 5.82 -16.25 -1.49
CA GLU A 37 6.39 -17.02 -0.39
C GLU A 37 7.81 -16.53 -0.07
N PRO A 38 8.21 -16.43 1.22
CA PRO A 38 9.60 -16.24 1.57
C PRO A 38 10.41 -17.42 1.04
N LEU A 39 11.36 -17.17 0.13
CA LEU A 39 12.22 -18.23 -0.40
C LEU A 39 13.16 -18.75 0.70
N ASN A 40 12.78 -19.87 1.32
CA ASN A 40 13.61 -20.65 2.23
C ASN A 40 14.84 -21.21 1.49
N TYR A 41 15.89 -20.41 1.37
CA TYR A 41 17.15 -20.79 0.74
C TYR A 41 17.96 -21.74 1.64
N SER A 42 17.51 -23.00 1.74
CA SER A 42 18.41 -24.08 2.15
C SER A 42 19.32 -24.42 0.97
N ALA A 43 20.58 -24.01 1.05
CA ALA A 43 21.60 -24.37 0.07
C ALA A 43 22.02 -25.85 0.27
N SER A 44 21.09 -26.77 0.00
CA SER A 44 21.39 -28.20 -0.13
C SER A 44 21.99 -28.43 -1.52
N PRO A 45 23.13 -29.14 -1.66
CA PRO A 45 23.78 -29.34 -2.95
C PRO A 45 22.99 -30.32 -3.81
N VAL A 46 22.03 -29.81 -4.60
CA VAL A 46 21.30 -30.60 -5.60
C VAL A 46 22.28 -31.06 -6.68
N LYS A 47 22.58 -32.37 -6.68
CA LYS A 47 23.18 -33.03 -7.83
C LYS A 47 22.10 -33.27 -8.88
N SER A 48 21.91 -32.32 -9.79
CA SER A 48 21.21 -32.58 -11.05
C SER A 48 21.93 -31.89 -12.21
N SER A 49 21.91 -32.55 -13.36
CA SER A 49 22.50 -32.11 -14.62
C SER A 49 21.40 -31.52 -15.52
N GLY A 50 21.38 -30.20 -15.70
CA GLY A 50 20.43 -29.51 -16.58
C GLY A 50 20.40 -27.98 -16.40
N ILE A 51 20.16 -27.24 -17.49
CA ILE A 51 20.26 -25.77 -17.66
C ILE A 51 18.82 -25.22 -17.84
N THR A 52 18.33 -24.12 -17.23
CA THR A 52 18.88 -23.07 -16.32
C THR A 52 17.72 -22.53 -15.43
N PRO A 53 17.98 -21.55 -14.53
CA PRO A 53 17.18 -20.32 -14.63
C PRO A 53 18.04 -19.03 -14.61
N ASN A 54 17.72 -18.08 -15.49
CA ASN A 54 18.15 -16.69 -15.35
C ASN A 54 17.21 -16.01 -14.34
N HIS A 55 17.71 -15.66 -13.17
CA HIS A 55 16.96 -14.85 -12.21
C HIS A 55 17.19 -13.36 -12.50
N ALA A 56 16.12 -12.57 -12.53
CA ALA A 56 16.20 -11.12 -12.48
C ALA A 56 16.08 -10.67 -11.02
N VAL A 57 16.69 -9.53 -10.66
CA VAL A 57 16.47 -8.91 -9.36
C VAL A 57 15.94 -7.50 -9.59
N VAL A 58 14.67 -7.29 -9.25
CA VAL A 58 14.06 -5.98 -9.17
C VAL A 58 14.49 -5.37 -7.83
N ILE A 59 15.63 -4.68 -7.87
CA ILE A 59 16.10 -3.87 -6.74
C ILE A 59 15.50 -2.47 -6.93
N PRO A 60 14.61 -1.98 -6.04
CA PRO A 60 14.19 -0.60 -6.07
C PRO A 60 15.42 0.31 -6.08
N PRO A 61 15.38 1.39 -6.87
CA PRO A 61 16.56 2.22 -7.04
C PRO A 61 16.98 2.80 -5.69
N TYR A 62 18.22 2.46 -5.29
CA TYR A 62 18.91 2.82 -4.05
C TYR A 62 18.60 2.00 -2.78
N SER A 63 18.00 0.80 -2.89
CA SER A 63 17.94 -0.16 -1.77
C SER A 63 19.35 -0.65 -1.34
N LYS A 64 19.61 -0.72 -0.03
CA LYS A 64 20.78 -1.43 0.52
C LYS A 64 20.56 -2.94 0.47
N LEU A 65 21.32 -3.65 -0.36
CA LEU A 65 21.31 -5.10 -0.42
C LEU A 65 22.25 -5.72 0.64
N ASN A 66 21.76 -5.95 1.84
CA ASN A 66 22.52 -6.60 2.91
C ASN A 66 22.50 -8.14 2.77
N VAL A 67 23.43 -8.69 1.97
CA VAL A 67 23.57 -10.15 1.83
C VAL A 67 24.40 -10.72 2.98
N LYS A 68 23.76 -11.37 3.95
CA LYS A 68 24.45 -12.29 4.87
C LYS A 68 24.67 -13.63 4.17
N VAL A 69 25.93 -13.99 3.96
CA VAL A 69 26.31 -15.36 3.60
C VAL A 69 26.46 -16.16 4.89
N LYS A 70 26.08 -17.44 4.87
CA LYS A 70 26.31 -18.34 6.00
C LYS A 70 27.82 -18.33 6.31
N ASP A 71 28.15 -18.00 7.56
CA ASP A 71 29.50 -17.92 8.12
C ASP A 71 30.35 -16.67 7.76
N GLY A 72 29.71 -15.52 7.47
CA GLY A 72 30.43 -14.23 7.45
C GLY A 72 29.53 -12.96 7.46
N THR A 73 29.93 -11.94 8.21
CA THR A 73 29.27 -10.61 8.18
C THR A 73 29.85 -9.75 7.06
N LEU A 74 29.04 -9.46 6.05
CA LEU A 74 29.32 -8.41 5.06
C LEU A 74 28.84 -7.05 5.58
N SER A 75 29.71 -6.05 5.56
CA SER A 75 29.38 -4.65 5.87
C SER A 75 29.71 -3.77 4.67
N PHE A 76 28.70 -3.08 4.14
CA PHE A 76 28.86 -2.20 2.99
C PHE A 76 29.29 -0.80 3.41
N PHE A 77 30.57 -0.50 3.17
CA PHE A 77 31.10 0.85 2.92
C PHE A 77 31.47 0.89 1.41
N GLU A 78 31.44 2.00 0.68
CA GLU A 78 31.35 3.41 1.09
C GLU A 78 30.82 4.32 -0.05
N ARG A 79 31.05 5.62 0.14
CA ARG A 79 30.85 6.80 -0.73
C ARG A 79 30.99 6.62 -2.25
N TRP A 80 30.30 7.54 -2.94
CA TRP A 80 30.55 7.93 -4.33
C TRP A 80 32.04 8.11 -4.65
N GLN A 81 32.58 7.25 -5.52
CA GLN A 81 33.36 7.67 -6.70
C GLN A 81 33.45 6.53 -7.72
N SER A 82 33.84 6.86 -8.96
CA SER A 82 33.72 5.98 -10.12
C SER A 82 34.73 4.82 -10.12
N LYS A 83 34.21 3.61 -10.33
CA LYS A 83 34.92 2.31 -10.42
C LYS A 83 35.47 1.78 -9.09
N GLY A 84 34.82 0.74 -8.56
CA GLY A 84 35.33 -0.11 -7.49
C GLY A 84 35.28 -1.59 -7.90
N VAL A 85 36.21 -2.39 -7.36
CA VAL A 85 36.23 -3.86 -7.48
C VAL A 85 35.93 -4.44 -6.11
N ILE A 86 34.93 -5.31 -6.02
CA ILE A 86 34.60 -6.02 -4.77
C ILE A 86 35.18 -7.44 -4.86
N SER A 87 36.02 -7.79 -3.89
CA SER A 87 36.64 -9.10 -3.75
C SER A 87 36.02 -9.86 -2.58
N LEU A 88 35.52 -11.06 -2.84
CA LEU A 88 34.96 -11.97 -1.84
C LEU A 88 35.79 -13.26 -1.80
N SER A 89 36.13 -13.73 -0.60
CA SER A 89 36.87 -14.98 -0.38
C SER A 89 36.01 -15.98 0.40
N SER A 90 35.92 -17.22 -0.07
CA SER A 90 35.38 -18.34 0.72
C SER A 90 36.47 -19.19 1.36
N GLU A 91 36.17 -19.87 2.47
CA GLU A 91 37.07 -20.80 3.16
C GLU A 91 37.44 -22.06 2.34
N HIS A 92 36.91 -22.20 1.12
CA HIS A 92 37.24 -23.28 0.18
C HIS A 92 37.89 -22.75 -1.11
N GLY A 93 38.69 -21.69 -0.99
CA GLY A 93 39.68 -21.30 -2.02
C GLY A 93 39.11 -20.63 -3.27
N GLY A 94 37.84 -20.22 -3.25
CA GLY A 94 37.20 -19.49 -4.34
C GLY A 94 37.21 -17.97 -4.10
N THR A 95 37.89 -17.21 -4.96
CA THR A 95 37.67 -15.75 -5.05
C THR A 95 36.50 -15.48 -5.98
N VAL A 96 35.44 -14.83 -5.49
CA VAL A 96 34.42 -14.22 -6.36
C VAL A 96 34.76 -12.75 -6.53
N THR A 97 34.90 -12.32 -7.77
CA THR A 97 35.22 -10.94 -8.13
C THR A 97 33.99 -10.33 -8.78
N VAL A 98 33.39 -9.33 -8.15
CA VAL A 98 32.26 -8.58 -8.72
C VAL A 98 32.82 -7.35 -9.42
N ASN A 99 32.75 -7.36 -10.75
CA ASN A 99 33.17 -6.24 -11.59
C ASN A 99 31.97 -5.35 -11.91
N TYR A 100 32.00 -4.11 -11.45
CA TYR A 100 30.96 -3.13 -11.71
C TYR A 100 31.27 -2.33 -13.00
N HIS A 101 30.41 -2.45 -14.00
CA HIS A 101 30.49 -1.69 -15.25
C HIS A 101 29.22 -0.85 -15.42
N GLY A 102 29.34 0.46 -15.27
CA GLY A 102 28.21 1.40 -15.40
C GLY A 102 28.45 2.45 -16.48
N TRP A 103 27.57 2.47 -17.48
CA TRP A 103 27.16 3.66 -18.23
C TRP A 103 25.63 3.74 -18.13
N ALA A 104 25.06 4.94 -18.35
CA ALA A 104 23.71 5.28 -17.92
C ALA A 104 22.61 4.26 -18.28
N ASN A 105 21.65 4.11 -17.36
CA ASN A 105 20.34 3.45 -17.49
C ASN A 105 20.29 1.91 -17.37
N TYR A 106 21.41 1.21 -17.20
CA TYR A 106 21.40 -0.22 -16.87
C TYR A 106 22.49 -0.58 -15.87
N HIS A 107 22.12 -1.36 -14.84
CA HIS A 107 23.07 -1.97 -13.91
C HIS A 107 22.98 -3.50 -14.10
N SER A 108 24.09 -4.13 -14.48
CA SER A 108 24.21 -5.59 -14.49
C SER A 108 25.11 -6.04 -13.35
N LEU A 109 24.73 -7.13 -12.66
CA LEU A 109 25.58 -7.79 -11.68
C LEU A 109 26.09 -9.10 -12.30
N GLU A 110 27.37 -9.15 -12.65
CA GLU A 110 27.98 -10.36 -13.19
C GLU A 110 28.51 -11.25 -12.04
N LEU A 111 27.77 -12.32 -11.70
CA LEU A 111 28.16 -13.27 -10.66
C LEU A 111 29.01 -14.41 -11.24
N LYS A 112 30.34 -14.24 -11.21
CA LYS A 112 31.30 -15.26 -11.64
C LYS A 112 31.66 -16.23 -10.51
N ASN A 113 31.11 -17.45 -10.55
CA ASN A 113 31.56 -18.54 -9.70
C ASN A 113 32.80 -19.21 -10.31
N LYS A 114 33.96 -19.08 -9.66
CA LYS A 114 35.26 -19.57 -10.17
C LYS A 114 35.41 -21.10 -10.24
N THR A 115 34.45 -21.88 -9.74
CA THR A 115 34.57 -23.35 -9.65
C THR A 115 33.83 -24.15 -10.73
N LYS A 116 32.95 -23.54 -11.53
CA LYS A 116 32.36 -24.15 -12.74
C LYS A 116 32.08 -23.09 -13.81
N ASN A 117 32.26 -23.45 -15.08
CA ASN A 117 31.94 -22.61 -16.25
C ASN A 117 30.42 -22.43 -16.44
N SER A 118 29.76 -21.75 -15.51
CA SER A 118 28.35 -21.38 -15.59
C SER A 118 28.22 -19.89 -15.28
N ASN A 119 28.10 -19.08 -16.33
CA ASN A 119 27.79 -17.66 -16.20
C ASN A 119 26.28 -17.51 -15.93
N ALA A 120 25.91 -16.97 -14.77
CA ALA A 120 24.54 -16.54 -14.49
C ALA A 120 24.46 -15.02 -14.65
N ASN A 121 23.81 -14.55 -15.71
CA ASN A 121 23.60 -13.12 -15.93
C ASN A 121 22.34 -12.68 -15.20
N VAL A 122 22.52 -11.91 -14.12
CA VAL A 122 21.41 -11.29 -13.38
C VAL A 122 21.20 -9.88 -13.92
N GLN A 123 20.04 -9.64 -14.53
CA GLN A 123 19.60 -8.29 -14.90
C GLN A 123 18.99 -7.61 -13.66
N LEU A 124 19.46 -6.39 -13.35
CA LEU A 124 18.87 -5.56 -12.32
C LEU A 124 17.94 -4.52 -12.97
N PHE A 125 16.68 -4.50 -12.54
CA PHE A 125 15.71 -3.50 -12.98
C PHE A 125 15.50 -2.48 -11.86
N THR A 126 15.80 -1.21 -12.16
CA THR A 126 15.76 -0.07 -11.22
C THR A 126 14.50 0.78 -11.35
N ASP A 127 13.48 0.30 -12.07
CA ASP A 127 12.14 0.87 -12.15
C ASP A 127 11.17 -0.31 -12.21
N SER A 128 10.25 -0.43 -11.25
CA SER A 128 9.26 -1.52 -11.22
C SER A 128 8.31 -1.52 -12.43
N ARG A 129 8.29 -0.42 -13.20
CA ARG A 129 7.52 -0.28 -14.44
C ARG A 129 8.31 -0.69 -15.68
N LYS A 130 9.61 -1.01 -15.55
CA LYS A 130 10.43 -1.58 -16.63
C LYS A 130 10.79 -3.03 -16.33
N MET A 131 9.96 -3.91 -16.90
CA MET A 131 10.19 -5.34 -17.17
C MET A 131 10.18 -6.31 -15.98
N CYS A 132 9.11 -7.09 -15.90
CA CYS A 132 9.16 -8.55 -15.75
C CYS A 132 8.06 -9.13 -16.66
N ASP A 133 8.39 -9.41 -17.92
CA ASP A 133 7.49 -10.07 -18.89
C ASP A 133 8.10 -11.42 -19.30
N GLY A 134 7.32 -12.50 -19.22
CA GLY A 134 7.77 -13.87 -19.52
C GLY A 134 8.23 -14.70 -18.31
N PRO A 135 8.81 -15.89 -18.53
CA PRO A 135 9.05 -16.92 -17.50
C PRO A 135 10.27 -16.65 -16.59
N ILE A 136 10.53 -15.39 -16.28
CA ILE A 136 11.67 -14.94 -15.48
C ILE A 136 11.22 -14.79 -14.04
N ASN A 137 11.85 -15.56 -13.13
CA ASN A 137 11.67 -15.35 -11.69
C ASN A 137 12.36 -14.03 -11.30
N CYS A 138 11.56 -13.05 -10.90
CA CYS A 138 12.02 -11.75 -10.44
C CYS A 138 12.12 -11.74 -8.90
N ILE A 139 13.28 -11.37 -8.36
CA ILE A 139 13.48 -11.14 -6.92
C ILE A 139 13.16 -9.68 -6.63
N ILE A 140 12.12 -9.43 -5.84
CA ILE A 140 11.73 -8.08 -5.43
C ILE A 140 12.37 -7.79 -4.06
N VAL A 141 13.23 -6.78 -4.00
CA VAL A 141 13.74 -6.26 -2.71
C VAL A 141 12.74 -5.20 -2.21
N SER A 142 12.19 -5.35 -1.01
CA SER A 142 11.37 -4.28 -0.41
C SER A 142 12.26 -3.15 0.14
N PRO A 143 11.87 -1.87 0.00
CA PRO A 143 12.50 -0.78 0.74
C PRO A 143 12.21 -0.89 2.25
N ASN A 144 12.79 0.00 3.05
CA ASN A 144 12.54 0.06 4.49
C ASN A 144 11.02 0.15 4.78
N MET A 145 10.47 -0.85 5.46
CA MET A 145 9.03 -0.96 5.69
C MET A 145 8.48 0.14 6.61
N ASP A 146 9.31 0.75 7.46
CA ASP A 146 8.87 1.89 8.27
C ASP A 146 8.67 3.13 7.40
N TRP A 147 9.56 3.36 6.42
CA TRP A 147 9.36 4.39 5.39
C TRP A 147 8.11 4.11 4.55
N VAL A 148 7.84 2.84 4.18
CA VAL A 148 6.61 2.47 3.46
C VAL A 148 5.37 2.84 4.29
N LYS A 149 5.28 2.39 5.54
CA LYS A 149 4.15 2.66 6.44
C LYS A 149 3.95 4.17 6.64
N GLN A 150 5.01 4.91 6.90
CA GLN A 150 4.97 6.37 7.05
C GLN A 150 4.51 7.05 5.75
N THR A 151 4.99 6.59 4.59
CA THR A 151 4.63 7.17 3.29
C THR A 151 3.20 6.88 2.89
N LEU A 152 2.67 5.69 3.19
CA LEU A 152 1.26 5.37 3.03
C LEU A 152 0.37 6.29 3.89
N GLN A 153 0.78 6.59 5.14
CA GLN A 153 0.09 7.58 5.97
C GLN A 153 0.15 9.01 5.38
N LEU A 154 1.29 9.42 4.82
CA LEU A 154 1.42 10.70 4.11
C LEU A 154 0.54 10.75 2.85
N GLN A 155 0.39 9.64 2.11
CA GLN A 155 -0.54 9.56 0.97
C GLN A 155 -1.99 9.71 1.40
N ASN A 156 -2.38 9.10 2.52
CA ASN A 156 -3.72 9.30 3.09
C ASN A 156 -3.91 10.76 3.56
N ALA A 157 -2.87 11.40 4.10
CA ALA A 157 -2.91 12.83 4.42
C ALA A 157 -3.06 13.74 3.18
N MET A 158 -2.55 13.32 2.02
CA MET A 158 -2.72 14.02 0.74
C MET A 158 -4.10 13.77 0.12
N ASN A 159 -4.59 12.52 0.14
CA ASN A 159 -5.84 12.13 -0.52
C ASN A 159 -7.11 12.56 0.24
N ARG A 160 -7.03 12.86 1.55
CA ARG A 160 -8.22 13.11 2.39
C ARG A 160 -9.12 14.27 1.95
N TYR A 161 -8.60 15.18 1.12
CA TYR A 161 -9.32 16.33 0.56
C TYR A 161 -10.03 16.04 -0.77
N GLU A 162 -9.73 14.90 -1.41
CA GLU A 162 -10.49 14.44 -2.58
C GLU A 162 -11.85 13.88 -2.15
N PRO A 163 -12.85 13.91 -3.04
CA PRO A 163 -14.04 13.08 -2.94
C PRO A 163 -13.74 11.60 -2.66
N LEU A 164 -14.57 10.92 -1.86
CA LEU A 164 -14.36 9.52 -1.45
C LEU A 164 -14.14 8.58 -2.66
N ASN A 165 -14.87 8.77 -3.75
CA ASN A 165 -14.71 8.03 -5.02
C ASN A 165 -13.36 8.26 -5.73
N ASN A 166 -12.65 9.36 -5.47
CA ASN A 166 -11.33 9.65 -6.04
C ASN A 166 -10.16 9.26 -5.13
N GLN A 167 -10.42 8.86 -3.87
CA GLN A 167 -9.40 8.46 -2.91
C GLN A 167 -8.91 7.03 -3.16
N GLN A 168 -7.68 6.74 -2.73
CA GLN A 168 -7.09 5.40 -2.83
C GLN A 168 -6.63 4.95 -1.44
N GLN A 169 -7.11 3.80 -1.00
CA GLN A 169 -6.81 3.20 0.30
C GLN A 169 -6.15 1.83 0.09
N VAL A 170 -5.14 1.53 0.91
CA VAL A 170 -4.62 0.17 1.05
C VAL A 170 -5.71 -0.67 1.72
N SER A 171 -6.01 -1.84 1.16
CA SER A 171 -7.13 -2.67 1.60
C SER A 171 -6.76 -4.14 1.73
N THR A 172 -7.61 -4.89 2.42
CA THR A 172 -7.50 -6.33 2.66
C THR A 172 -8.86 -6.98 2.43
N HIS A 173 -8.86 -8.18 1.82
CA HIS A 173 -10.05 -9.02 1.65
C HIS A 173 -10.28 -9.84 2.94
N ASN A 174 -11.53 -9.92 3.40
CA ASN A 174 -12.00 -10.66 4.59
C ASN A 174 -11.03 -10.51 5.79
N SER A 175 -10.79 -9.27 6.20
CA SER A 175 -9.69 -8.83 7.06
C SER A 175 -9.56 -9.56 8.39
N TYR A 176 -10.68 -10.01 8.98
CA TYR A 176 -10.65 -10.75 10.24
C TYR A 176 -10.30 -12.24 10.08
N ILE A 177 -10.49 -12.82 8.90
CA ILE A 177 -10.30 -14.25 8.62
C ILE A 177 -8.79 -14.53 8.53
N SER A 178 -8.14 -14.62 9.70
CA SER A 178 -6.68 -14.57 9.82
C SER A 178 -6.12 -15.71 10.67
N SER A 179 -5.04 -16.33 10.19
CA SER A 179 -4.33 -17.36 10.98
C SER A 179 -3.77 -16.84 12.29
N ALA A 180 -3.61 -15.52 12.46
CA ALA A 180 -3.12 -14.91 13.69
C ALA A 180 -4.10 -14.98 14.87
N TYR A 181 -5.39 -15.28 14.64
CA TYR A 181 -6.39 -15.52 15.70
C TYR A 181 -6.44 -17.00 16.13
N GLY A 182 -5.84 -17.91 15.37
CA GLY A 182 -5.66 -19.31 15.74
C GLY A 182 -6.41 -20.32 14.87
N LYS A 183 -6.73 -21.49 15.46
CA LYS A 183 -7.09 -22.70 14.70
C LYS A 183 -8.39 -22.60 13.89
N THR A 184 -9.35 -21.78 14.30
CA THR A 184 -10.65 -21.62 13.62
C THR A 184 -10.48 -21.18 12.17
N TYR A 185 -9.66 -20.14 11.95
CA TYR A 185 -9.40 -19.58 10.62
C TYR A 185 -8.15 -20.20 9.96
N GLY A 186 -7.33 -20.95 10.70
CA GLY A 186 -6.02 -21.45 10.25
C GLY A 186 -6.03 -22.51 9.14
N ILE A 187 -7.18 -23.05 8.74
CA ILE A 187 -7.29 -24.03 7.65
C ILE A 187 -7.21 -23.34 6.28
N ASP A 188 -7.85 -22.19 6.11
CA ASP A 188 -7.91 -21.43 4.86
C ASP A 188 -8.03 -19.92 5.10
N PRO A 189 -7.04 -19.29 5.78
CA PRO A 189 -7.15 -17.91 6.22
C PRO A 189 -6.91 -16.92 5.09
N ASN A 190 -7.78 -15.93 4.91
CA ASN A 190 -7.49 -14.78 4.06
C ASN A 190 -6.22 -14.06 4.51
N GLN A 191 -6.00 -13.82 5.80
CA GLN A 191 -4.88 -12.99 6.28
C GLN A 191 -3.85 -13.77 7.13
N LYS A 192 -2.62 -13.25 7.21
CA LYS A 192 -1.55 -13.81 8.07
C LYS A 192 -1.36 -13.06 9.39
N ILE A 193 -1.87 -11.83 9.47
CA ILE A 193 -1.73 -10.90 10.60
C ILE A 193 -3.11 -10.39 11.05
N LYS A 194 -3.22 -9.90 12.29
CA LYS A 194 -4.48 -9.40 12.90
C LYS A 194 -4.90 -8.05 12.33
N ILE A 195 -6.15 -7.62 12.55
CA ILE A 195 -6.64 -6.32 12.10
C ILE A 195 -5.77 -5.16 12.61
N SER A 196 -5.38 -5.17 13.88
CA SER A 196 -4.48 -4.15 14.44
C SER A 196 -3.13 -4.10 13.69
N GLU A 197 -2.57 -5.25 13.35
CA GLU A 197 -1.32 -5.37 12.59
C GLU A 197 -1.48 -4.94 11.12
N GLN A 198 -2.65 -5.16 10.50
CA GLN A 198 -2.99 -4.64 9.18
C GLN A 198 -3.06 -3.10 9.20
N LEU A 199 -3.68 -2.53 10.23
CA LEU A 199 -3.75 -1.08 10.44
C LEU A 199 -2.35 -0.47 10.71
N GLU A 200 -1.46 -1.16 11.46
CA GLU A 200 -0.04 -0.77 11.58
C GLU A 200 0.71 -0.82 10.24
N ALA A 201 0.38 -1.78 9.37
CA ALA A 201 0.97 -1.92 8.04
C ALA A 201 0.52 -0.84 7.04
N GLY A 202 -0.45 0.01 7.43
CA GLY A 202 -0.97 1.11 6.60
C GLY A 202 -2.26 0.81 5.86
N VAL A 203 -2.92 -0.32 6.14
CA VAL A 203 -4.29 -0.63 5.65
C VAL A 203 -5.26 0.40 6.24
N THR A 204 -6.15 0.95 5.41
CA THR A 204 -7.22 1.87 5.85
C THR A 204 -8.60 1.53 5.30
N ALA A 205 -8.75 0.47 4.49
CA ALA A 205 -10.04 -0.08 4.09
C ALA A 205 -10.10 -1.59 4.40
N LEU A 206 -10.81 -1.95 5.46
CA LEU A 206 -10.98 -3.32 5.92
C LEU A 206 -12.32 -3.88 5.42
N GLU A 207 -12.33 -5.15 5.03
CA GLU A 207 -13.57 -5.90 4.79
C GLU A 207 -13.84 -6.85 5.95
N ILE A 208 -15.09 -6.97 6.36
CA ILE A 208 -15.52 -7.79 7.48
C ILE A 208 -16.75 -8.60 7.08
N ASP A 209 -16.61 -9.92 7.05
CA ASP A 209 -17.70 -10.84 6.73
C ASP A 209 -18.58 -11.11 7.96
N LEU A 210 -19.89 -10.90 7.82
CA LEU A 210 -20.85 -10.97 8.91
C LEU A 210 -21.90 -12.04 8.67
N HIS A 211 -21.98 -13.02 9.56
CA HIS A 211 -22.99 -14.07 9.51
C HIS A 211 -23.79 -14.14 10.81
N TYR A 212 -25.12 -14.03 10.73
CA TYR A 212 -25.99 -14.29 11.87
C TYR A 212 -26.07 -15.80 12.16
N ALA A 213 -25.71 -16.20 13.38
CA ALA A 213 -25.68 -17.59 13.81
C ALA A 213 -26.81 -17.90 14.80
N ILE A 214 -27.87 -18.54 14.30
CA ILE A 214 -29.05 -18.95 15.09
C ILE A 214 -28.67 -19.77 16.34
N THR A 215 -27.62 -20.59 16.27
CA THR A 215 -27.13 -21.42 17.40
C THR A 215 -26.48 -20.62 18.53
N ARG A 216 -26.14 -19.35 18.27
CA ARG A 216 -25.44 -18.43 19.19
C ARG A 216 -26.29 -17.21 19.56
N ASP A 217 -27.36 -16.93 18.81
CA ASP A 217 -28.13 -15.68 18.84
C ASP A 217 -27.21 -14.44 18.78
N ASP A 218 -26.28 -14.47 17.82
CA ASP A 218 -25.22 -13.47 17.67
C ASP A 218 -24.75 -13.36 16.21
N ILE A 219 -23.99 -12.31 15.91
CA ILE A 219 -23.35 -12.10 14.61
C ILE A 219 -21.87 -12.50 14.74
N LEU A 220 -21.46 -13.45 13.90
CA LEU A 220 -20.11 -14.00 13.87
C LEU A 220 -19.29 -13.45 12.70
N LEU A 221 -17.97 -13.45 12.89
CA LEU A 221 -16.95 -13.06 11.91
C LEU A 221 -16.55 -14.32 11.12
N CYS A 222 -17.11 -14.49 9.92
CA CYS A 222 -17.10 -15.77 9.21
C CYS A 222 -17.02 -15.64 7.69
N HIS A 223 -16.09 -16.39 7.08
CA HIS A 223 -15.83 -16.55 5.64
C HIS A 223 -16.90 -17.33 4.83
N GLY A 224 -18.02 -17.66 5.46
CA GLY A 224 -18.99 -18.64 4.97
C GLY A 224 -19.74 -18.15 3.74
N HIS A 225 -20.11 -19.07 2.85
CA HIS A 225 -20.96 -18.75 1.71
C HIS A 225 -22.26 -19.58 1.73
N PRO A 226 -23.45 -18.97 1.54
CA PRO A 226 -24.71 -19.70 1.47
C PRO A 226 -24.81 -20.48 0.14
N ARG A 227 -24.41 -21.76 0.16
CA ARG A 227 -24.61 -22.67 -0.98
C ARG A 227 -26.01 -23.32 -0.94
N PHE A 228 -26.72 -23.20 -2.06
CA PHE A 228 -27.89 -24.02 -2.44
C PHE A 228 -29.14 -23.99 -1.53
N GLY A 229 -29.51 -22.83 -0.99
CA GLY A 229 -30.89 -22.61 -0.48
C GLY A 229 -31.32 -23.50 0.69
N LEU A 230 -30.38 -24.09 1.43
CA LEU A 230 -30.64 -24.90 2.61
C LEU A 230 -30.55 -24.05 3.89
N PRO A 231 -31.51 -24.18 4.83
CA PRO A 231 -31.49 -23.47 6.11
C PRO A 231 -30.62 -24.22 7.15
N ALA A 232 -29.31 -24.17 6.98
CA ALA A 232 -28.28 -24.67 7.91
C ALA A 232 -26.99 -23.84 7.67
N PRO A 233 -26.05 -23.71 8.64
CA PRO A 233 -25.03 -22.65 8.60
C PRO A 233 -24.19 -22.69 7.33
N ALA A 234 -23.88 -21.49 6.81
CA ALA A 234 -23.10 -21.31 5.60
C ALA A 234 -21.79 -22.12 5.66
N ILE A 235 -21.45 -22.81 4.57
CA ILE A 235 -20.21 -23.60 4.51
C ILE A 235 -19.04 -22.61 4.65
N GLY A 236 -18.27 -22.75 5.74
CA GLY A 236 -17.23 -21.82 6.15
C GLY A 236 -17.48 -21.14 7.50
N CYS A 237 -18.69 -21.24 8.09
CA CYS A 237 -18.96 -20.79 9.47
C CYS A 237 -18.94 -21.94 10.47
N ALA A 238 -18.26 -21.71 11.60
CA ALA A 238 -18.29 -22.57 12.77
C ALA A 238 -19.07 -21.93 13.94
N PRO A 239 -19.78 -22.73 14.78
CA PRO A 239 -20.44 -22.22 16.00
C PRO A 239 -19.48 -21.61 17.06
N TRP A 240 -18.17 -21.67 16.82
CA TRP A 240 -17.10 -21.14 17.64
C TRP A 240 -16.25 -20.08 16.92
N ASP A 241 -16.71 -19.56 15.77
CA ASP A 241 -16.17 -18.32 15.20
C ASP A 241 -16.33 -17.16 16.20
N ASP A 242 -15.42 -16.20 16.12
CA ASP A 242 -15.42 -15.02 16.99
C ASP A 242 -16.62 -14.11 16.66
N LYS A 243 -17.12 -13.41 17.68
CA LYS A 243 -18.26 -12.51 17.55
C LYS A 243 -17.85 -11.21 16.89
N LEU A 244 -18.77 -10.55 16.18
CA LEU A 244 -18.57 -9.20 15.65
C LEU A 244 -18.01 -8.24 16.71
N SER A 245 -18.52 -8.30 17.94
CA SER A 245 -18.03 -7.48 19.05
C SER A 245 -16.53 -7.63 19.33
N GLU A 246 -15.96 -8.82 19.16
CA GLU A 246 -14.56 -9.12 19.48
C GLU A 246 -13.63 -8.48 18.44
N GLY A 247 -13.98 -8.57 17.15
CA GLY A 247 -13.27 -7.87 16.07
C GLY A 247 -13.40 -6.34 16.16
N LEU A 248 -14.60 -5.82 16.47
CA LEU A 248 -14.77 -4.37 16.64
C LEU A 248 -14.04 -3.81 17.87
N GLN A 249 -13.92 -4.59 18.95
CA GLN A 249 -13.13 -4.18 20.11
C GLN A 249 -11.64 -4.05 19.81
N GLU A 250 -11.08 -4.86 18.91
CA GLU A 250 -9.70 -4.70 18.48
C GLU A 250 -9.51 -3.37 17.74
N ILE A 251 -10.40 -3.05 16.79
CA ILE A 251 -10.43 -1.76 16.09
C ILE A 251 -10.58 -0.61 17.10
N SER A 252 -11.49 -0.74 18.07
CA SER A 252 -11.77 0.31 19.06
C SER A 252 -10.55 0.62 19.94
N ARG A 253 -9.86 -0.42 20.45
CA ARG A 253 -8.63 -0.26 21.24
C ARG A 253 -7.50 0.36 20.41
N TRP A 254 -7.36 -0.04 19.14
CA TRP A 254 -6.39 0.55 18.23
C TRP A 254 -6.67 2.04 17.99
N MET A 255 -7.93 2.39 17.70
CA MET A 255 -8.37 3.78 17.52
C MET A 255 -8.11 4.62 18.78
N GLU A 256 -8.46 4.10 19.97
CA GLU A 256 -8.22 4.79 21.25
C GLU A 256 -6.73 5.04 21.50
N GLN A 257 -5.84 4.13 21.11
CA GLN A 257 -4.40 4.33 21.21
C GLN A 257 -3.90 5.37 20.20
N LYS A 258 -4.30 5.26 18.94
CA LYS A 258 -3.67 6.01 17.83
C LYS A 258 -4.20 7.44 17.68
N LEU A 259 -5.46 7.70 18.04
CA LEU A 259 -6.02 9.06 18.05
C LEU A 259 -5.30 10.00 19.03
N LYS A 260 -4.60 9.45 20.04
CA LYS A 260 -3.75 10.22 20.98
C LYS A 260 -2.54 10.88 20.29
N THR A 261 -2.11 10.36 19.14
CA THR A 261 -0.94 10.86 18.39
C THR A 261 -1.27 11.31 16.96
N ASN A 262 -2.41 10.91 16.40
CA ASN A 262 -2.85 11.29 15.07
C ASN A 262 -4.37 11.50 15.02
N SER A 263 -4.80 12.76 14.99
CA SER A 263 -6.23 13.13 14.89
C SER A 263 -6.83 12.94 13.50
N ASN A 264 -6.03 12.61 12.49
CA ASN A 264 -6.44 12.54 11.08
C ASN A 264 -6.60 11.09 10.60
N LEU A 265 -6.76 10.15 11.52
CA LEU A 265 -6.99 8.73 11.20
C LEU A 265 -8.38 8.53 10.60
N PHE A 266 -8.43 7.79 9.51
CA PHE A 266 -9.67 7.40 8.84
C PHE A 266 -9.61 5.93 8.43
N ILE A 267 -10.69 5.19 8.68
CA ILE A 267 -10.87 3.79 8.29
C ILE A 267 -12.20 3.66 7.55
N THR A 268 -12.19 2.93 6.44
CA THR A 268 -13.41 2.41 5.81
C THR A 268 -13.61 0.97 6.24
N LEU A 269 -14.80 0.64 6.73
CA LEU A 269 -15.23 -0.75 6.96
C LEU A 269 -16.23 -1.12 5.85
N TYR A 270 -15.82 -2.02 4.95
CA TYR A 270 -16.72 -2.69 4.03
C TYR A 270 -17.29 -3.93 4.73
N LEU A 271 -18.60 -4.13 4.66
CA LEU A 271 -19.29 -5.30 5.18
C LEU A 271 -19.83 -6.13 4.02
N ASP A 272 -19.41 -7.39 3.95
CA ASP A 272 -20.22 -8.43 3.28
C ASP A 272 -21.02 -9.16 4.37
N ALA A 273 -22.31 -9.37 4.16
CA ALA A 273 -23.21 -9.67 5.26
C ALA A 273 -24.43 -10.53 4.90
N SER A 274 -24.65 -11.55 5.72
CA SER A 274 -25.88 -12.33 5.79
C SER A 274 -26.41 -12.31 7.23
N LEU A 275 -27.20 -11.27 7.56
CA LEU A 275 -27.73 -11.07 8.91
C LEU A 275 -29.12 -11.70 9.11
N ALA A 276 -29.75 -12.21 8.06
CA ALA A 276 -31.12 -12.75 8.09
C ALA A 276 -32.11 -11.76 8.76
N GLY A 277 -31.95 -10.46 8.49
CA GLY A 277 -32.78 -9.40 9.07
C GLY A 277 -32.37 -8.89 10.46
N HIS A 278 -31.30 -9.40 11.08
CA HIS A 278 -30.83 -9.00 12.41
C HIS A 278 -30.01 -7.68 12.42
N VAL A 279 -30.30 -6.77 11.49
CA VAL A 279 -29.64 -5.45 11.33
C VAL A 279 -29.62 -4.64 12.63
N LYS A 280 -30.68 -4.70 13.44
CA LYS A 280 -30.75 -4.01 14.75
C LYS A 280 -29.76 -4.56 15.78
N MET A 281 -29.41 -5.84 15.68
CA MET A 281 -28.35 -6.44 16.51
C MET A 281 -26.98 -5.89 16.08
N ALA A 282 -26.71 -5.85 14.77
CA ALA A 282 -25.50 -5.24 14.21
C ALA A 282 -25.36 -3.77 14.63
N ASP A 283 -26.40 -2.94 14.43
CA ASP A 283 -26.43 -1.54 14.87
C ASP A 283 -26.18 -1.38 16.37
N SER A 284 -26.69 -2.30 17.21
CA SER A 284 -26.45 -2.27 18.66
C SER A 284 -25.01 -2.60 19.02
N ILE A 285 -24.36 -3.50 18.27
CA ILE A 285 -22.93 -3.82 18.42
C ILE A 285 -22.07 -2.66 17.92
N PHE A 286 -22.35 -2.10 16.72
CA PHE A 286 -21.67 -0.91 16.19
C PHE A 286 -21.74 0.28 17.16
N GLN A 287 -22.93 0.57 17.70
CA GLN A 287 -23.14 1.65 18.68
C GLN A 287 -22.28 1.47 19.93
N ARG A 288 -22.14 0.24 20.43
CA ARG A 288 -21.44 -0.09 21.67
C ARG A 288 -19.92 -0.07 21.51
N GLU A 289 -19.40 -0.71 20.47
CA GLU A 289 -17.95 -0.91 20.31
C GLU A 289 -17.26 0.27 19.59
N LEU A 290 -17.94 0.92 18.63
CA LEU A 290 -17.34 1.94 17.74
C LEU A 290 -18.16 3.24 17.58
N GLY A 291 -19.34 3.36 18.19
CA GLY A 291 -20.33 4.41 17.88
C GLY A 291 -19.82 5.86 18.01
N GLN A 292 -18.83 6.11 18.85
CA GLN A 292 -18.17 7.42 18.93
C GLN A 292 -17.42 7.79 17.66
N TYR A 293 -16.75 6.82 17.01
CA TYR A 293 -15.92 7.00 15.81
C TYR A 293 -16.70 6.94 14.49
N ILE A 294 -17.85 6.27 14.46
CA ILE A 294 -18.62 6.05 13.21
C ILE A 294 -19.31 7.33 12.76
N PHE A 295 -19.12 7.68 11.48
CA PHE A 295 -19.92 8.66 10.75
C PHE A 295 -21.24 8.01 10.32
N SER A 296 -22.32 8.39 10.99
CA SER A 296 -23.66 7.82 10.77
C SER A 296 -24.43 8.54 9.65
N ARG A 297 -25.55 7.96 9.23
CA ARG A 297 -26.50 8.64 8.32
C ARG A 297 -27.07 9.93 8.92
N GLN A 298 -27.16 10.02 10.25
CA GLN A 298 -27.58 11.24 10.94
C GLN A 298 -26.48 12.30 10.91
N ASP A 299 -25.21 11.91 11.05
CA ASP A 299 -24.07 12.84 10.93
C ASP A 299 -23.99 13.41 9.51
N LEU A 300 -24.23 12.59 8.48
CA LEU A 300 -24.35 13.03 7.09
C LEU A 300 -25.51 14.03 6.90
N ALA A 301 -26.71 13.70 7.38
CA ALA A 301 -27.87 14.59 7.26
C ALA A 301 -27.62 15.95 7.94
N ASN A 302 -27.03 15.93 9.14
CA ASN A 302 -26.65 17.13 9.89
C ASN A 302 -25.55 17.94 9.17
N TYR A 303 -24.55 17.27 8.59
CA TYR A 303 -23.47 17.91 7.83
C TYR A 303 -24.03 18.60 6.57
N LEU A 304 -24.81 17.89 5.75
CA LEU A 304 -25.41 18.43 4.54
C LEU A 304 -26.31 19.64 4.85
N GLN A 305 -27.13 19.55 5.90
CA GLN A 305 -27.98 20.67 6.33
C GLN A 305 -27.16 21.91 6.73
N LYS A 306 -26.02 21.74 7.42
CA LYS A 306 -25.10 22.85 7.74
C LYS A 306 -24.49 23.50 6.50
N GLN A 307 -24.30 22.74 5.42
CA GLN A 307 -23.86 23.26 4.13
C GLN A 307 -24.99 23.86 3.27
N GLY A 308 -26.22 23.95 3.80
CA GLY A 308 -27.39 24.45 3.04
C GLY A 308 -27.91 23.46 1.99
N LEU A 309 -27.52 22.19 2.07
CA LEU A 309 -27.96 21.12 1.19
C LEU A 309 -29.10 20.30 1.82
N SER A 310 -29.91 19.67 0.97
CA SER A 310 -30.93 18.71 1.44
C SER A 310 -30.28 17.52 2.17
N PRO A 311 -30.85 17.04 3.29
CA PRO A 311 -30.35 15.86 3.97
C PRO A 311 -30.49 14.61 3.08
N SER A 312 -29.56 13.68 3.22
CA SER A 312 -29.52 12.40 2.48
C SER A 312 -29.20 11.25 3.42
N SER A 313 -29.85 10.10 3.20
CA SER A 313 -29.50 8.81 3.80
C SER A 313 -28.48 8.02 2.94
N ALA A 314 -28.38 8.35 1.65
CA ALA A 314 -27.41 7.79 0.71
C ALA A 314 -26.12 8.63 0.69
N LEU A 315 -24.98 7.98 0.47
CA LEU A 315 -23.66 8.60 0.59
C LEU A 315 -23.30 9.38 -0.69
N PRO A 316 -23.03 10.70 -0.63
CA PRO A 316 -22.57 11.47 -1.78
C PRO A 316 -21.05 11.29 -1.95
N ALA A 317 -20.63 10.06 -2.27
CA ALA A 317 -19.22 9.68 -2.41
C ALA A 317 -18.48 10.43 -3.53
N ASP A 318 -19.24 11.07 -4.44
CA ASP A 318 -18.79 11.90 -5.53
C ASP A 318 -18.29 13.31 -5.11
N ARG A 319 -18.52 13.70 -3.85
CA ARG A 319 -18.17 15.04 -3.35
C ARG A 319 -17.82 15.09 -1.86
N LEU A 320 -18.38 14.21 -1.03
CA LEU A 320 -17.97 14.07 0.37
C LEU A 320 -16.51 13.60 0.43
N THR A 321 -15.72 14.17 1.32
CA THR A 321 -14.30 13.86 1.50
C THR A 321 -14.05 13.19 2.85
N GLN A 322 -12.85 12.61 3.06
CA GLN A 322 -12.46 12.17 4.41
C GLN A 322 -12.34 13.36 5.37
N GLN A 323 -11.88 14.51 4.87
CA GLN A 323 -11.74 15.72 5.67
C GLN A 323 -13.07 16.20 6.25
N ASP A 324 -14.18 16.05 5.53
CA ASP A 324 -15.53 16.40 6.01
C ASP A 324 -15.97 15.53 7.18
N ILE A 325 -15.67 14.23 7.08
CA ILE A 325 -15.96 13.23 8.11
C ILE A 325 -15.11 13.51 9.36
N LEU A 326 -13.82 13.80 9.18
CA LEU A 326 -12.91 14.23 10.24
C LEU A 326 -13.33 15.57 10.87
N ALA A 327 -13.88 16.50 10.09
CA ALA A 327 -14.34 17.81 10.58
C ALA A 327 -15.54 17.73 11.53
N VAL A 328 -16.32 16.64 11.48
CA VAL A 328 -17.36 16.32 12.48
C VAL A 328 -16.87 15.34 13.56
N GLN A 329 -15.55 15.20 13.73
CA GLN A 329 -14.89 14.33 14.72
C GLN A 329 -15.23 12.85 14.56
N LYS A 330 -15.45 12.41 13.31
CA LYS A 330 -15.69 11.02 12.95
C LYS A 330 -14.52 10.46 12.15
N HIS A 331 -14.29 9.16 12.28
CA HIS A 331 -13.09 8.48 11.80
C HIS A 331 -13.38 7.17 11.07
N ILE A 332 -14.59 6.63 11.20
CA ILE A 332 -14.98 5.37 10.58
C ILE A 332 -16.17 5.59 9.66
N LEU A 333 -16.02 5.25 8.38
CA LEU A 333 -17.11 5.13 7.42
C LEU A 333 -17.45 3.64 7.28
N ILE A 334 -18.72 3.26 7.41
CA ILE A 334 -19.16 1.87 7.21
C ILE A 334 -20.04 1.79 5.96
N VAL A 335 -19.70 0.87 5.05
CA VAL A 335 -20.40 0.66 3.78
C VAL A 335 -20.67 -0.83 3.55
N THR A 336 -21.71 -1.16 2.78
CA THR A 336 -22.10 -2.53 2.45
C THR A 336 -22.42 -2.67 0.98
N LYS A 337 -22.43 -3.90 0.51
CA LYS A 337 -23.08 -4.30 -0.74
C LYS A 337 -24.51 -4.77 -0.50
N GLY A 338 -25.36 -4.60 -1.51
CA GLY A 338 -26.77 -4.98 -1.45
C GLY A 338 -27.60 -4.12 -0.48
N ARG A 339 -28.74 -4.67 -0.04
CA ARG A 339 -29.77 -3.96 0.76
C ARG A 339 -29.90 -4.47 2.20
N GLU A 340 -29.06 -5.40 2.66
CA GLU A 340 -29.17 -5.98 4.01
C GLU A 340 -29.19 -4.89 5.09
N PHE A 341 -28.39 -3.82 4.93
CA PHE A 341 -28.37 -2.67 5.83
C PHE A 341 -29.22 -1.46 5.38
N GLU A 342 -30.24 -1.63 4.52
CA GLU A 342 -31.10 -0.51 4.06
C GLU A 342 -31.69 0.30 5.23
N ASN A 343 -32.01 -0.35 6.35
CA ASN A 343 -32.57 0.26 7.56
C ASN A 343 -31.54 0.54 8.68
N SER A 344 -30.23 0.39 8.43
CA SER A 344 -29.19 0.72 9.41
C SER A 344 -29.06 2.23 9.63
N ARG A 345 -28.69 2.62 10.86
CA ARG A 345 -28.31 4.01 11.18
C ARG A 345 -26.84 4.34 10.86
N PHE A 346 -25.99 3.32 10.76
CA PHE A 346 -24.52 3.45 10.66
C PHE A 346 -23.96 3.12 9.28
N VAL A 347 -24.58 2.18 8.56
CA VAL A 347 -24.04 1.62 7.32
C VAL A 347 -24.66 2.30 6.10
N PHE A 348 -23.85 2.71 5.14
CA PHE A 348 -24.31 3.22 3.84
C PHE A 348 -24.30 2.11 2.79
N ASP A 349 -25.37 1.99 2.02
CA ASP A 349 -25.56 0.88 1.06
C ASP A 349 -25.65 1.33 -0.41
N ARG A 350 -25.77 2.65 -0.66
CA ARG A 350 -25.88 3.23 -1.99
C ARG A 350 -25.38 4.67 -2.08
N THR A 351 -24.95 5.08 -3.28
CA THR A 351 -24.62 6.46 -3.63
C THR A 351 -25.87 7.33 -3.72
N THR A 352 -25.72 8.66 -3.69
CA THR A 352 -26.82 9.58 -4.04
C THR A 352 -27.34 9.41 -5.48
N SER A 353 -26.58 8.74 -6.35
CA SER A 353 -27.00 8.36 -7.72
C SER A 353 -27.72 7.00 -7.78
N GLY A 354 -27.97 6.36 -6.63
CA GLY A 354 -28.67 5.08 -6.53
C GLY A 354 -27.86 3.85 -6.90
N ILE A 355 -26.53 3.98 -7.06
CA ILE A 355 -25.62 2.86 -7.35
C ILE A 355 -25.18 2.25 -6.02
N ASP A 356 -25.18 0.92 -5.92
CA ASP A 356 -24.76 0.22 -4.70
C ASP A 356 -23.23 0.26 -4.51
N PHE A 357 -22.78 0.08 -3.27
CA PHE A 357 -21.35 0.06 -2.90
C PHE A 357 -20.83 -1.37 -2.66
N PRO A 358 -19.50 -1.53 -2.58
CA PRO A 358 -18.61 -1.03 -3.63
C PRO A 358 -19.00 -1.68 -4.97
N TYR A 359 -18.61 -1.07 -6.08
CA TYR A 359 -18.50 -1.85 -7.30
C TYR A 359 -17.24 -2.72 -7.22
N ASP A 360 -17.45 -4.03 -7.23
CA ASP A 360 -16.43 -5.04 -6.93
C ASP A 360 -16.06 -5.86 -8.18
N ARG A 361 -14.77 -6.13 -8.35
CA ARG A 361 -14.24 -7.09 -9.33
C ARG A 361 -13.04 -7.83 -8.75
N GLY A 362 -12.86 -9.10 -9.14
CA GLY A 362 -11.61 -9.81 -8.90
C GLY A 362 -10.46 -9.16 -9.67
N VAL A 363 -9.25 -9.19 -9.11
CA VAL A 363 -8.06 -8.54 -9.67
C VAL A 363 -7.65 -9.05 -11.07
N SER A 364 -8.07 -10.27 -11.44
CA SER A 364 -7.89 -10.81 -12.81
C SER A 364 -8.54 -9.97 -13.91
N ALA A 365 -9.47 -9.06 -13.57
CA ALA A 365 -10.00 -8.08 -14.51
C ALA A 365 -8.91 -7.15 -15.10
N VAL A 366 -7.77 -7.00 -14.42
CA VAL A 366 -6.64 -6.14 -14.84
C VAL A 366 -5.90 -6.69 -16.08
N ASP A 367 -6.05 -7.98 -16.39
CA ASP A 367 -5.44 -8.61 -17.56
C ASP A 367 -6.32 -8.56 -18.82
N ASP A 368 -7.55 -8.03 -18.71
CA ASP A 368 -8.35 -7.63 -19.86
C ASP A 368 -7.66 -6.46 -20.58
N ALA A 369 -7.34 -6.62 -21.87
CA ALA A 369 -6.72 -5.59 -22.71
C ALA A 369 -7.56 -4.29 -22.79
N THR A 370 -8.84 -4.37 -22.43
CA THR A 370 -9.82 -3.28 -22.45
C THR A 370 -10.11 -2.71 -21.05
N PHE A 371 -9.48 -3.24 -19.98
CA PHE A 371 -9.66 -2.86 -18.58
C PHE A 371 -9.71 -1.34 -18.37
N GLY A 372 -8.74 -0.60 -18.90
CA GLY A 372 -8.68 0.86 -18.77
C GLY A 372 -9.83 1.63 -19.42
N ALA A 373 -10.47 1.08 -20.46
CA ALA A 373 -11.60 1.69 -21.14
C ALA A 373 -12.97 1.26 -20.56
N HIS A 374 -13.05 0.08 -19.94
CA HIS A 374 -14.33 -0.52 -19.55
C HIS A 374 -14.49 -0.84 -18.06
N ILE A 375 -13.48 -0.63 -17.21
CA ILE A 375 -13.60 -0.89 -15.76
C ILE A 375 -14.87 -0.22 -15.20
N PHE A 376 -15.07 1.07 -15.47
CA PHE A 376 -16.21 1.89 -15.00
C PHE A 376 -17.52 1.77 -15.82
N ASN A 377 -17.69 0.75 -16.69
CA ASN A 377 -18.80 0.74 -17.66
C ASN A 377 -20.22 0.74 -17.09
N LYS A 378 -20.41 0.32 -15.82
CA LYS A 378 -21.69 0.36 -15.09
C LYS A 378 -21.83 1.56 -14.14
N ASP A 379 -20.79 2.37 -14.00
CA ASP A 379 -20.74 3.60 -13.21
C ASP A 379 -19.94 4.64 -14.02
N VAL A 380 -20.46 4.99 -15.20
CA VAL A 380 -19.73 5.81 -16.19
C VAL A 380 -19.34 7.20 -15.66
N ASN A 381 -20.13 7.71 -14.70
CA ASN A 381 -19.87 8.97 -14.00
C ASN A 381 -18.92 8.80 -12.80
N HIS A 382 -18.56 7.56 -12.45
CA HIS A 382 -17.71 7.17 -11.33
C HIS A 382 -18.21 7.75 -10.00
N THR A 383 -19.44 7.43 -9.63
CA THR A 383 -20.11 7.94 -8.42
C THR A 383 -20.00 7.01 -7.21
N SER A 384 -19.66 5.73 -7.43
CA SER A 384 -19.51 4.71 -6.39
C SER A 384 -18.06 4.57 -5.90
N LEU A 385 -17.86 3.72 -4.90
CA LEU A 385 -16.55 3.26 -4.44
C LEU A 385 -16.19 1.98 -5.18
N TRP A 386 -14.94 1.86 -5.61
CA TRP A 386 -14.45 0.84 -6.53
C TRP A 386 -13.40 -0.04 -5.87
N ARG A 387 -13.63 -1.36 -5.93
CA ARG A 387 -12.80 -2.36 -5.28
C ARG A 387 -12.30 -3.40 -6.27
N LEU A 388 -10.99 -3.61 -6.28
CA LEU A 388 -10.36 -4.79 -6.87
C LEU A 388 -9.87 -5.70 -5.75
N TYR A 389 -10.34 -6.94 -5.73
CA TYR A 389 -9.96 -7.91 -4.71
C TYR A 389 -9.17 -9.09 -5.26
N GLU A 390 -8.15 -9.46 -4.50
CA GLU A 390 -7.52 -10.77 -4.51
C GLU A 390 -8.45 -11.82 -3.90
N ASP A 391 -8.30 -13.09 -4.28
CA ASP A 391 -9.13 -14.17 -3.76
C ASP A 391 -8.31 -15.47 -3.64
N GLN A 392 -7.46 -15.56 -2.61
CA GLN A 392 -6.51 -16.66 -2.40
C GLN A 392 -6.99 -17.71 -1.38
N THR A 393 -8.27 -18.08 -1.33
CA THR A 393 -8.72 -19.17 -0.45
C THR A 393 -8.92 -20.47 -1.23
N ALA A 394 -8.72 -21.61 -0.58
CA ALA A 394 -9.03 -22.92 -1.16
C ALA A 394 -10.54 -23.16 -1.35
N ILE A 395 -11.38 -22.38 -0.67
CA ILE A 395 -12.84 -22.33 -0.84
C ILE A 395 -13.25 -21.53 -2.10
N SER A 396 -12.35 -20.68 -2.61
CA SER A 396 -12.56 -19.77 -3.76
C SER A 396 -11.56 -20.01 -4.91
N ASP A 397 -11.52 -19.11 -5.90
CA ASP A 397 -10.87 -19.33 -7.20
C ASP A 397 -9.39 -18.92 -7.19
N GLN A 398 -8.50 -19.90 -6.98
CA GLN A 398 -7.11 -19.73 -6.52
C GLN A 398 -6.17 -18.89 -7.41
N ASP A 399 -6.53 -18.58 -8.66
CA ASP A 399 -5.65 -17.93 -9.64
C ASP A 399 -5.72 -16.38 -9.64
N ARG A 400 -6.32 -15.75 -8.62
CA ARG A 400 -6.62 -14.30 -8.62
C ARG A 400 -5.82 -13.53 -7.56
N TYR A 401 -4.52 -13.35 -7.78
CA TYR A 401 -3.63 -12.71 -6.80
C TYR A 401 -3.25 -11.25 -7.12
N VAL A 402 -3.26 -10.38 -6.10
CA VAL A 402 -2.71 -9.02 -6.18
C VAL A 402 -1.20 -9.11 -6.02
N ASN A 403 -0.47 -8.50 -6.96
CA ASN A 403 0.99 -8.52 -7.00
C ASN A 403 1.56 -7.16 -7.44
N VAL A 404 2.87 -7.00 -7.33
CA VAL A 404 3.55 -5.72 -7.63
C VAL A 404 3.32 -5.23 -9.06
N PHE A 405 3.08 -6.15 -10.01
CA PHE A 405 2.90 -5.83 -11.43
C PHE A 405 1.47 -5.38 -11.75
N ASN A 406 0.45 -6.07 -11.22
CA ASN A 406 -0.94 -5.63 -11.42
C ASN A 406 -1.26 -4.35 -10.63
N ILE A 407 -0.66 -4.13 -9.46
CA ILE A 407 -0.73 -2.82 -8.77
C ILE A 407 -0.27 -1.68 -9.71
N ALA A 408 0.87 -1.83 -10.39
CA ALA A 408 1.35 -0.82 -11.34
C ALA A 408 0.38 -0.55 -12.53
N LYS A 409 -0.39 -1.56 -12.96
CA LYS A 409 -1.47 -1.42 -13.96
C LYS A 409 -2.74 -0.76 -13.39
N ILE A 410 -3.05 -0.96 -12.10
CA ILE A 410 -4.25 -0.44 -11.42
C ILE A 410 -4.08 1.03 -11.01
N MET A 411 -2.93 1.42 -10.47
CA MET A 411 -2.71 2.74 -9.89
C MET A 411 -3.01 3.95 -10.83
N PRO A 412 -2.87 3.86 -12.17
CA PRO A 412 -3.32 4.91 -13.09
C PRO A 412 -4.85 5.08 -13.21
N TRP A 413 -5.66 4.37 -12.43
CA TRP A 413 -7.14 4.39 -12.47
C TRP A 413 -7.73 4.76 -11.11
N ARG A 414 -9.00 5.22 -11.12
CA ARG A 414 -9.78 5.57 -9.93
C ARG A 414 -10.34 4.33 -9.21
N VAL A 415 -9.49 3.35 -8.91
CA VAL A 415 -9.85 2.23 -8.05
C VAL A 415 -9.58 2.65 -6.61
N ASN A 416 -10.60 2.61 -5.76
CA ASN A 416 -10.47 3.07 -4.37
C ASN A 416 -9.71 2.06 -3.51
N TRP A 417 -10.05 0.79 -3.61
CA TRP A 417 -9.50 -0.26 -2.76
C TRP A 417 -8.83 -1.34 -3.60
N ILE A 418 -7.55 -1.58 -3.30
CA ILE A 418 -6.81 -2.74 -3.78
C ILE A 418 -6.74 -3.70 -2.59
N SER A 419 -7.69 -4.62 -2.53
CA SER A 419 -7.92 -5.53 -1.40
C SER A 419 -7.09 -6.79 -1.55
N MET A 420 -6.09 -6.95 -0.67
CA MET A 420 -5.14 -8.07 -0.68
C MET A 420 -5.54 -9.19 0.29
N ASP A 421 -5.21 -10.44 -0.04
CA ASP A 421 -5.07 -11.57 0.87
C ASP A 421 -3.60 -11.78 1.26
N LYS A 422 -3.42 -12.63 2.28
CA LYS A 422 -2.19 -13.13 2.89
C LYS A 422 -1.24 -12.02 3.33
N LEU A 423 -1.77 -10.84 3.68
CA LEU A 423 -0.95 -9.69 4.04
C LEU A 423 -0.04 -10.02 5.22
N THR A 424 1.22 -9.58 5.13
CA THR A 424 2.21 -9.65 6.21
C THR A 424 2.73 -8.25 6.53
N SER A 425 3.29 -8.04 7.73
CA SER A 425 3.74 -6.72 8.20
C SER A 425 4.88 -6.11 7.37
N ASN A 426 5.53 -6.91 6.52
CA ASN A 426 6.65 -6.55 5.65
C ASN A 426 6.38 -6.85 4.15
N ASP A 427 5.11 -6.91 3.76
CA ASP A 427 4.68 -7.29 2.40
C ASP A 427 5.17 -6.29 1.33
N SER A 428 5.84 -6.81 0.30
CA SER A 428 6.42 -6.01 -0.80
C SER A 428 5.38 -5.25 -1.62
N ARG A 429 4.11 -5.70 -1.62
CA ARG A 429 3.00 -5.06 -2.34
C ARG A 429 2.66 -3.68 -1.75
N LEU A 430 2.85 -3.49 -0.44
CA LEU A 430 2.69 -2.20 0.23
C LEU A 430 3.62 -1.13 -0.35
N ALA A 431 4.86 -1.50 -0.69
CA ALA A 431 5.80 -0.58 -1.34
C ALA A 431 5.38 -0.22 -2.78
N SER A 432 4.69 -1.13 -3.48
CA SER A 432 4.16 -0.87 -4.83
C SER A 432 2.96 0.09 -4.83
N LEU A 433 2.28 0.24 -3.70
CA LEU A 433 1.21 1.22 -3.48
C LEU A 433 1.74 2.64 -3.15
N VAL A 434 3.07 2.82 -3.07
CA VAL A 434 3.70 4.14 -2.89
C VAL A 434 3.83 4.87 -4.23
N TRP A 435 3.02 5.90 -4.41
CA TRP A 435 2.95 6.78 -5.58
C TRP A 435 3.48 8.19 -5.36
N SER A 436 3.58 8.68 -4.11
CA SER A 436 3.87 10.09 -3.81
C SER A 436 5.36 10.37 -3.59
N TRP A 437 5.88 10.04 -2.40
CA TRP A 437 7.25 10.34 -1.97
C TRP A 437 8.25 9.33 -2.49
N ASP A 438 9.50 9.79 -2.64
CA ASP A 438 10.64 8.97 -2.98
C ASP A 438 11.19 8.23 -1.74
N ILE A 439 11.98 7.18 -1.95
CA ILE A 439 12.57 6.37 -0.87
C ILE A 439 13.39 7.27 0.06
N ASP A 440 13.18 7.12 1.38
CA ASP A 440 13.75 7.92 2.47
C ASP A 440 13.30 9.40 2.51
N PHE A 441 12.28 9.79 1.74
CA PHE A 441 11.62 11.10 1.83
C PHE A 441 10.20 10.99 2.44
N PRO A 442 9.68 12.04 3.08
CA PRO A 442 10.31 13.35 3.32
C PRO A 442 11.40 13.31 4.39
N LEU A 443 12.48 14.05 4.14
CA LEU A 443 13.52 14.34 5.13
C LEU A 443 12.91 15.12 6.30
N ALA A 444 13.27 14.72 7.52
CA ALA A 444 12.82 15.40 8.74
C ALA A 444 13.21 16.90 8.73
N THR A 445 12.19 17.76 8.88
CA THR A 445 12.29 19.22 8.82
C THR A 445 13.02 19.86 10.00
N SER A 446 13.37 19.07 11.01
CA SER A 446 14.30 19.44 12.09
C SER A 446 15.77 19.46 11.65
N ASN A 447 16.12 18.91 10.48
CA ASN A 447 17.46 18.94 9.93
C ASN A 447 17.65 20.16 9.01
N ASN A 448 18.77 20.88 9.14
CA ASN A 448 19.10 22.10 8.36
C ASN A 448 19.05 21.93 6.82
N ASN A 449 19.02 20.70 6.31
CA ASN A 449 18.94 20.39 4.88
C ASN A 449 17.51 20.18 4.36
N ALA A 450 16.52 20.01 5.24
CA ALA A 450 15.15 19.76 4.85
C ALA A 450 14.41 21.09 4.62
N LYS A 451 13.78 21.23 3.44
CA LYS A 451 12.95 22.39 3.10
C LYS A 451 11.48 22.09 3.37
N PRO A 452 10.65 23.08 3.74
CA PRO A 452 9.24 22.89 4.07
C PRO A 452 8.34 22.79 2.83
N TYR A 453 8.85 22.29 1.70
CA TYR A 453 8.10 22.21 0.44
C TYR A 453 8.61 21.03 -0.39
N ALA A 454 7.70 20.41 -1.16
CA ALA A 454 7.98 19.26 -2.00
C ALA A 454 8.28 19.64 -3.45
N VAL A 455 9.17 18.88 -4.07
CA VAL A 455 9.56 19.00 -5.48
C VAL A 455 9.43 17.62 -6.13
N LEU A 456 8.69 17.54 -7.24
CA LEU A 456 8.64 16.40 -8.12
C LEU A 456 9.96 16.35 -8.93
N VAL A 457 10.71 15.26 -8.80
CA VAL A 457 12.01 15.08 -9.47
C VAL A 457 11.86 14.16 -10.68
N LYS A 458 12.27 14.63 -11.86
CA LYS A 458 12.02 13.98 -13.16
C LYS A 458 12.46 12.51 -13.24
N ASP A 459 13.71 12.22 -12.86
CA ASP A 459 14.30 10.88 -12.97
C ASP A 459 13.76 9.90 -11.91
N ARG A 460 13.07 10.42 -10.89
CA ARG A 460 12.47 9.66 -9.78
C ARG A 460 10.96 9.50 -9.95
N GLN A 461 10.30 10.46 -10.59
CA GLN A 461 8.85 10.56 -10.75
C GLN A 461 8.12 10.43 -9.41
N ARG A 462 8.72 11.04 -8.39
CA ARG A 462 8.32 11.05 -6.97
C ARG A 462 8.72 12.38 -6.33
N LEU A 463 8.09 12.67 -5.19
CA LEU A 463 8.32 13.86 -4.40
C LEU A 463 9.56 13.73 -3.51
N GLN A 464 10.34 14.79 -3.45
CA GLN A 464 11.45 14.99 -2.51
C GLN A 464 11.33 16.36 -1.85
N ASN A 465 11.89 16.53 -0.65
CA ASN A 465 12.11 17.84 -0.04
C ASN A 465 13.62 18.06 0.21
N GLY A 466 14.02 19.29 0.55
CA GLY A 466 15.44 19.62 0.75
C GLY A 466 16.17 20.19 -0.48
N ILE A 467 15.51 20.23 -1.64
CA ILE A 467 15.96 21.00 -2.81
C ILE A 467 15.75 22.49 -2.50
N ASP A 468 16.78 23.33 -2.66
CA ASP A 468 16.68 24.75 -2.34
C ASP A 468 16.23 25.58 -3.56
N VAL A 469 14.96 25.98 -3.59
CA VAL A 469 14.38 26.74 -4.72
C VAL A 469 14.84 28.20 -4.80
N ALA A 470 15.56 28.72 -3.79
CA ALA A 470 16.17 30.05 -3.87
C ALA A 470 17.47 30.06 -4.69
N THR A 471 18.14 28.90 -4.79
CA THR A 471 19.49 28.77 -5.39
C THR A 471 19.54 27.80 -6.57
N GLN A 472 18.50 26.98 -6.76
CA GLN A 472 18.44 25.97 -7.82
C GLN A 472 17.21 26.23 -8.69
N PRO A 473 17.35 26.22 -10.04
CA PRO A 473 16.23 26.48 -10.94
C PRO A 473 15.17 25.39 -10.78
N VAL A 474 13.93 25.82 -10.59
CA VAL A 474 12.76 24.94 -10.53
C VAL A 474 11.66 25.45 -11.45
N SER A 475 10.87 24.52 -11.96
CA SER A 475 9.58 24.84 -12.56
C SER A 475 8.48 24.75 -11.50
N VAL A 476 7.29 25.27 -11.78
CA VAL A 476 6.11 25.21 -10.93
C VAL A 476 5.06 24.33 -11.61
N LEU A 477 4.47 23.41 -10.85
CA LEU A 477 3.36 22.58 -11.31
C LEU A 477 2.04 23.34 -11.15
N CYS A 478 1.33 23.49 -12.25
CA CYS A 478 0.05 24.19 -12.31
C CYS A 478 -1.06 23.24 -12.77
N HIS A 479 -2.28 23.47 -12.29
CA HIS A 479 -3.48 22.76 -12.73
C HIS A 479 -4.61 23.75 -12.99
N ASP A 480 -5.27 23.61 -14.14
CA ASP A 480 -6.52 24.33 -14.46
C ASP A 480 -7.69 23.78 -13.64
N GLU A 481 -8.22 24.55 -12.68
CA GLU A 481 -9.30 24.09 -11.81
C GLU A 481 -10.64 23.83 -12.54
N THR A 482 -10.76 24.24 -13.81
CA THR A 482 -11.93 23.96 -14.65
C THR A 482 -11.88 22.58 -15.31
N GLN A 483 -10.71 21.92 -15.32
CA GLN A 483 -10.50 20.61 -15.94
C GLN A 483 -10.65 19.48 -14.93
N ALA A 484 -10.96 18.27 -15.43
CA ALA A 484 -10.88 17.07 -14.63
C ALA A 484 -9.44 16.83 -14.14
N ILE A 485 -9.27 16.23 -12.95
CA ILE A 485 -7.95 16.04 -12.29
C ILE A 485 -6.93 15.18 -13.08
N LYS A 486 -7.32 14.60 -14.22
CA LYS A 486 -6.42 13.89 -15.16
C LYS A 486 -5.87 14.79 -16.27
N GLU A 487 -6.50 15.93 -16.47
CA GLU A 487 -6.27 16.92 -17.53
C GLU A 487 -5.78 18.23 -16.88
N GLY A 488 -5.57 19.30 -17.65
CA GLY A 488 -5.21 20.61 -17.09
C GLY A 488 -3.83 20.75 -16.41
N TRP A 489 -3.06 19.67 -16.22
CA TRP A 489 -1.69 19.72 -15.68
C TRP A 489 -0.72 20.34 -16.69
N VAL A 490 -0.07 21.43 -16.28
CA VAL A 490 0.96 22.13 -17.05
C VAL A 490 2.10 22.58 -16.14
N VAL A 491 3.24 22.94 -16.74
CA VAL A 491 4.44 23.33 -16.00
C VAL A 491 4.99 24.64 -16.56
N THR A 492 5.19 25.64 -15.70
CA THR A 492 5.88 26.90 -16.05
C THR A 492 7.26 26.97 -15.40
N ARG A 493 8.24 27.59 -16.06
CA ARG A 493 9.56 27.84 -15.48
C ARG A 493 9.49 29.07 -14.59
N ALA A 494 9.94 28.96 -13.34
CA ALA A 494 10.11 30.14 -12.49
C ALA A 494 11.56 30.63 -12.57
N THR A 495 11.73 31.89 -13.01
CA THR A 495 13.02 32.58 -12.99
C THR A 495 13.31 33.17 -11.61
N HIS A 496 12.26 33.61 -10.90
CA HIS A 496 12.31 34.08 -9.53
C HIS A 496 11.05 33.61 -8.77
N LEU A 497 11.24 32.99 -7.60
CA LEU A 497 10.18 32.73 -6.63
C LEU A 497 10.54 33.48 -5.34
N ASN A 498 9.60 34.24 -4.77
CA ASN A 498 9.84 34.79 -3.43
C ASN A 498 9.66 33.66 -2.40
N THR A 499 10.76 33.17 -1.84
CA THR A 499 10.72 32.07 -0.88
C THR A 499 10.13 32.41 0.48
N SER A 500 9.95 33.71 0.81
CA SER A 500 9.18 34.12 2.00
C SER A 500 7.66 34.07 1.79
N ASP A 501 7.20 33.99 0.54
CA ASP A 501 5.79 33.83 0.16
C ASP A 501 5.69 32.91 -1.05
N LEU A 502 6.18 31.67 -0.86
CA LEU A 502 6.40 30.72 -1.94
C LEU A 502 5.08 30.30 -2.62
N VAL A 503 4.02 30.14 -1.84
CA VAL A 503 2.71 29.68 -2.31
C VAL A 503 2.07 30.73 -3.21
N ASN A 504 1.99 32.00 -2.77
CA ASN A 504 1.41 33.06 -3.62
C ASN A 504 2.30 33.36 -4.83
N SER A 505 3.63 33.26 -4.70
CA SER A 505 4.54 33.42 -5.84
C SER A 505 4.32 32.36 -6.91
N ALA A 506 4.21 31.10 -6.52
CA ALA A 506 3.94 29.99 -7.42
C ALA A 506 2.52 30.08 -8.03
N GLU A 507 1.53 30.48 -7.25
CA GLU A 507 0.15 30.72 -7.71
C GLU A 507 0.09 31.82 -8.77
N GLN A 508 0.74 32.96 -8.53
CA GLN A 508 0.84 34.05 -9.51
C GLN A 508 1.54 33.60 -10.79
N MET A 509 2.59 32.78 -10.70
CA MET A 509 3.26 32.21 -11.88
C MET A 509 2.32 31.31 -12.70
N CYS A 510 1.45 30.53 -12.06
CA CYS A 510 0.44 29.74 -12.76
C CYS A 510 -0.59 30.63 -13.46
N GLN A 511 -1.16 31.60 -12.72
CA GLN A 511 -2.19 32.49 -13.24
C GLN A 511 -1.70 33.38 -14.39
N GLN A 512 -0.48 33.92 -14.29
CA GLN A 512 0.09 34.83 -15.30
C GLN A 512 0.44 34.12 -16.62
N ASN A 513 0.91 32.87 -16.56
CA ASN A 513 1.35 32.14 -17.76
C ASN A 513 0.21 31.41 -18.48
N PHE A 514 -0.84 31.01 -17.76
CA PHE A 514 -1.88 30.11 -18.30
C PHE A 514 -3.32 30.64 -18.14
N GLY A 515 -3.55 31.64 -17.29
CA GLY A 515 -4.85 32.28 -17.10
C GLY A 515 -5.44 32.08 -15.70
N PRO A 516 -6.51 32.82 -15.36
CA PRO A 516 -6.98 32.96 -13.97
C PRO A 516 -7.58 31.71 -13.34
N SER A 517 -7.86 30.64 -14.10
CA SER A 517 -8.30 29.33 -13.59
C SER A 517 -7.13 28.40 -13.18
N PHE A 518 -5.90 28.72 -13.58
CA PHE A 518 -4.74 27.91 -13.23
C PHE A 518 -4.26 28.22 -11.81
N ARG A 519 -3.99 27.14 -11.08
CA ARG A 519 -3.60 27.15 -9.66
C ARG A 519 -2.26 26.45 -9.48
N PHE A 520 -1.47 26.90 -8.50
CA PHE A 520 -0.33 26.14 -7.99
C PHE A 520 -0.83 24.89 -7.28
N ALA A 521 -0.42 23.71 -7.77
CA ALA A 521 -1.05 22.45 -7.40
C ALA A 521 -0.05 21.29 -7.18
N ALA A 522 -0.54 20.23 -6.56
CA ALA A 522 0.11 18.95 -6.35
C ALA A 522 -0.87 17.81 -6.67
N PRO A 523 -0.40 16.70 -7.23
CA PRO A 523 -1.20 15.48 -7.34
C PRO A 523 -1.46 14.88 -5.97
N VAL A 524 -2.66 14.34 -5.77
CA VAL A 524 -3.22 13.91 -4.46
C VAL A 524 -3.61 12.44 -4.40
N ASN A 525 -3.51 11.75 -5.53
CA ASN A 525 -3.68 10.30 -5.70
C ASN A 525 -2.81 9.85 -6.89
N SER A 526 -2.60 8.55 -7.10
CA SER A 526 -1.78 8.10 -8.24
C SER A 526 -2.41 8.37 -9.60
N TYR A 527 -3.75 8.47 -9.65
CA TYR A 527 -4.52 8.87 -10.84
C TYR A 527 -4.13 10.26 -11.37
N SER A 528 -3.92 11.23 -10.46
CA SER A 528 -3.43 12.59 -10.79
C SER A 528 -1.90 12.69 -10.89
N MET A 529 -1.16 11.84 -10.17
CA MET A 529 0.31 11.81 -10.26
C MET A 529 0.82 11.43 -11.66
N ALA A 530 0.18 10.48 -12.33
CA ALA A 530 0.60 10.05 -13.68
C ALA A 530 0.61 11.20 -14.72
N PRO A 531 -0.48 11.97 -14.94
CA PRO A 531 -0.48 13.12 -15.85
C PRO A 531 0.38 14.29 -15.34
N ALA A 532 0.49 14.51 -14.03
CA ALA A 532 1.41 15.51 -13.48
C ALA A 532 2.89 15.20 -13.82
N VAL A 533 3.30 13.92 -13.72
CA VAL A 533 4.62 13.44 -14.16
C VAL A 533 4.81 13.60 -15.67
N GLN A 534 3.76 13.36 -16.47
CA GLN A 534 3.81 13.57 -17.92
C GLN A 534 4.02 15.05 -18.28
N ALA A 535 3.30 15.98 -17.62
CA ALA A 535 3.51 17.42 -17.78
C ALA A 535 4.91 17.87 -17.33
N ALA A 536 5.46 17.22 -16.30
CA ALA A 536 6.81 17.48 -15.78
C ALA A 536 7.97 16.89 -16.61
N ALA A 537 7.72 16.09 -17.65
CA ALA A 537 8.76 15.33 -18.36
C ALA A 537 9.94 16.17 -18.91
N ASN A 538 9.71 17.45 -19.19
CA ASN A 538 10.69 18.40 -19.73
C ASN A 538 11.35 19.32 -18.68
N ALA A 539 11.07 19.13 -17.39
CA ALA A 539 11.63 19.89 -16.29
C ALA A 539 12.24 18.96 -15.24
N ASP A 540 13.52 19.12 -14.93
CA ASP A 540 14.24 18.19 -14.05
C ASP A 540 13.69 18.20 -12.61
N ARG A 541 13.15 19.36 -12.19
CA ARG A 541 12.63 19.65 -10.86
C ARG A 541 11.41 20.57 -10.96
N VAL A 542 10.30 20.12 -10.39
CA VAL A 542 9.03 20.88 -10.41
C VAL A 542 8.50 21.02 -8.98
N LEU A 543 8.45 22.25 -8.47
CA LEU A 543 7.80 22.59 -7.21
C LEU A 543 6.31 22.26 -7.28
N VAL A 544 5.77 21.60 -6.25
CA VAL A 544 4.36 21.24 -6.15
C VAL A 544 3.75 21.83 -4.87
N ASN A 545 2.43 22.06 -4.87
CA ASN A 545 1.70 22.58 -3.72
C ASN A 545 1.46 21.49 -2.65
N ASN A 546 2.56 21.02 -2.07
CA ASN A 546 2.62 20.13 -0.92
C ASN A 546 3.69 20.71 0.03
N ILE A 547 3.24 21.41 1.06
CA ILE A 547 4.03 22.29 1.93
C ILE A 547 3.97 21.76 3.36
N TYR A 548 5.06 21.88 4.12
CA TYR A 548 5.12 21.44 5.51
C TYR A 548 4.84 22.61 6.46
N GLU A 549 3.67 22.59 7.08
CA GLU A 549 3.13 23.66 7.95
C GLU A 549 2.50 23.00 9.19
N ASP A 550 2.60 23.67 10.35
CA ASP A 550 2.02 23.20 11.63
C ASP A 550 2.31 21.73 12.00
N GLY A 551 3.49 21.23 11.61
CA GLY A 551 3.92 19.86 11.89
C GLY A 551 3.40 18.80 10.91
N GLN A 552 2.74 19.19 9.81
CA GLN A 552 2.15 18.28 8.83
C GLN A 552 2.43 18.70 7.39
N TRP A 553 2.43 17.73 6.47
CA TRP A 553 2.39 18.02 5.04
C TRP A 553 0.95 18.32 4.60
N VAL A 554 0.76 19.46 3.93
CA VAL A 554 -0.54 20.00 3.52
C VAL A 554 -0.53 20.25 2.02
N VAL A 555 -1.58 19.80 1.32
CA VAL A 555 -1.72 19.91 -0.14
C VAL A 555 -2.76 20.95 -0.55
N ASN A 556 -2.52 21.58 -1.71
CA ASN A 556 -3.50 22.28 -2.56
C ASN A 556 -4.37 23.36 -1.90
N GLN A 557 -4.00 23.90 -0.74
CA GLN A 557 -4.88 24.72 0.10
C GLN A 557 -6.28 24.09 0.33
N LYS A 558 -6.31 22.84 0.82
CA LYS A 558 -7.51 22.21 1.42
C LYS A 558 -8.79 22.28 0.56
N ARG A 559 -8.75 21.81 -0.70
CA ARG A 559 -9.91 21.75 -1.63
C ARG A 559 -11.05 20.78 -1.25
N GLY A 560 -11.23 20.48 0.03
CA GLY A 560 -12.41 19.74 0.50
C GLY A 560 -13.63 20.65 0.46
N LEU A 561 -14.59 20.34 -0.43
CA LEU A 561 -15.91 20.99 -0.54
C LEU A 561 -15.92 22.53 -0.41
N THR A 562 -15.17 23.22 -1.26
CA THR A 562 -15.77 24.43 -1.86
C THR A 562 -16.85 23.95 -2.82
N LEU A 563 -18.06 23.74 -2.30
CA LEU A 563 -19.23 23.36 -3.09
C LEU A 563 -19.37 24.33 -4.26
N VAL A 564 -19.13 23.83 -5.48
CA VAL A 564 -19.51 24.55 -6.70
C VAL A 564 -21.03 24.76 -6.62
N LYS A 565 -21.44 26.03 -6.64
CA LYS A 565 -22.84 26.43 -6.69
C LYS A 565 -23.44 26.17 -8.07
#